data_AF-A0A4P9Z7K7-F1
#
_entry.id   AF-A0A4P9Z7K7-F1
#
_cell.length_a   1.000
_cell.length_b   1.000
_cell.length_c   1.000
_cell.angle_alpha   90.00
_cell.angle_beta   90.00
_cell.angle_gamma   90.00
#
_symmetry.space_group_name_H-M   'P 1'
#
loop_
_entity.id
_entity.type
_entity.pdbx_description
1 polymer ?
#
loop_
_entity_poly.entity_id
_entity_poly.type
_entity_poly.pdbx_seq_one_letter_code
_entity_poly.pdbx_strand_id
1 'polypeptide(L)'
;VFISYSMLGFVVYMVLSALGEVATFIPLADGFAGYMNRYVDEALGFACGWVYLMKYLFLPANQLVAGSLVIGFWLPSSKVNPGVWIAVMLVIIVAINILGVRFFGEIEFWLSSVKVVTCIGLIILLLVLALGGGPTHDRLGFRYWKNPGAFNYYTNDSRNITIEGPTGRFVSFVSVLVLATFAYTGSELVGITFAECARPRQAIPKAIRLTFYRILFFYICSVLLLGMCVPSNDPLLLGASGSTASASPFVIAIKNAHINGLDHVINGAILIFVMSAANSDLYIASRTIYG
;
A
#
# COMPACT_ATOMS: atom_id res chain seq x y z
N VAL A 1 11.03 9.88 1.79
CA VAL A 1 10.01 9.01 1.14
C VAL A 1 10.48 8.46 -0.19
N PHE A 2 10.76 9.28 -1.21
CA PHE A 2 11.19 8.80 -2.53
C PHE A 2 12.39 7.82 -2.48
N ILE A 3 13.49 8.20 -1.82
CA ILE A 3 14.68 7.33 -1.72
C ILE A 3 14.36 5.99 -1.05
N SER A 4 13.62 6.01 0.07
CA SER A 4 13.21 4.80 0.78
C SER A 4 12.33 3.88 -0.08
N TYR A 5 11.37 4.44 -0.82
CA TYR A 5 10.51 3.67 -1.72
C TYR A 5 11.28 3.11 -2.94
N SER A 6 12.25 3.85 -3.48
CA SER A 6 13.09 3.36 -4.58
C SER A 6 14.03 2.25 -4.12
N MET A 7 14.65 2.40 -2.94
CA MET A 7 15.52 1.38 -2.36
C MET A 7 14.75 0.09 -2.03
N LEU A 8 13.60 0.19 -1.36
CA LEU A 8 12.77 -0.98 -1.04
C LEU A 8 12.19 -1.60 -2.30
N GLY A 9 11.75 -0.80 -3.27
CA GLY A 9 11.27 -1.29 -4.56
C GLY A 9 12.32 -2.14 -5.29
N PHE A 10 13.59 -1.73 -5.22
CA PHE A 10 14.70 -2.49 -5.76
C PHE A 10 14.94 -3.81 -5.02
N VAL A 11 14.92 -3.80 -3.68
CA VAL A 11 15.03 -5.03 -2.86
C VAL A 11 13.89 -6.00 -3.17
N VAL A 12 12.65 -5.52 -3.22
CA VAL A 12 11.47 -6.33 -3.54
C VAL A 12 11.58 -6.94 -4.93
N TYR A 13 12.09 -6.19 -5.91
CA TYR A 13 12.33 -6.73 -7.25
C TYR A 13 13.36 -7.86 -7.26
N MET A 14 14.46 -7.74 -6.49
CA MET A 14 15.43 -8.83 -6.37
C MET A 14 14.79 -10.09 -5.77
N VAL A 15 14.04 -9.93 -4.68
CA VAL A 15 13.37 -11.06 -4.01
C VAL A 15 12.39 -11.76 -4.96
N LEU A 16 11.60 -10.99 -5.70
CA LEU A 16 10.65 -11.55 -6.69
C LEU A 16 11.36 -12.22 -7.87
N SER A 17 12.50 -11.69 -8.29
CA SER A 17 13.29 -12.30 -9.38
C SER A 17 13.88 -13.63 -8.94
N ALA A 18 14.50 -13.68 -7.74
CA ALA A 18 15.02 -14.90 -7.15
C ALA A 18 13.92 -15.96 -6.94
N LEU A 19 12.76 -15.54 -6.43
CA LEU A 19 11.59 -16.42 -6.31
C LEU A 19 11.14 -16.95 -7.68
N GLY A 20 11.12 -16.09 -8.68
CA GLY A 20 10.78 -16.45 -10.06
C GLY A 20 11.64 -17.54 -10.65
N GLU A 21 12.95 -17.45 -10.44
CA GLU A 21 13.92 -18.45 -10.89
C GLU A 21 13.65 -19.81 -10.23
N VAL A 22 13.45 -19.82 -8.90
CA VAL A 22 13.15 -21.05 -8.17
C VAL A 22 11.81 -21.65 -8.59
N ALA A 23 10.77 -20.81 -8.74
CA ALA A 23 9.43 -21.25 -9.08
C ALA A 23 9.26 -21.69 -10.53
N THR A 24 10.05 -21.13 -11.47
CA THR A 24 10.09 -21.60 -12.86
C THR A 24 10.83 -22.92 -13.01
N PHE A 25 11.81 -23.19 -12.13
CA PHE A 25 12.54 -24.45 -12.12
C PHE A 25 11.67 -25.59 -11.58
N ILE A 26 11.07 -25.42 -10.40
CA ILE A 26 10.13 -26.38 -9.80
C ILE A 26 8.91 -25.61 -9.26
N PRO A 27 7.74 -25.69 -9.92
CA PRO A 27 6.51 -25.13 -9.38
C PRO A 27 6.02 -26.02 -8.22
N LEU A 28 5.99 -25.47 -7.00
CA LEU A 28 5.46 -26.13 -5.80
C LEU A 28 4.12 -25.49 -5.43
N ALA A 29 3.16 -26.31 -5.00
CA ALA A 29 1.85 -25.84 -4.54
C ALA A 29 1.91 -25.11 -3.19
N ASP A 30 2.90 -25.44 -2.35
CA ASP A 30 3.00 -25.01 -0.95
C ASP A 30 3.55 -23.58 -0.78
N GLY A 31 3.54 -22.78 -1.86
CA GLY A 31 3.94 -21.38 -1.87
C GLY A 31 5.35 -21.14 -1.29
N PHE A 32 5.50 -20.01 -0.59
CA PHE A 32 6.79 -19.54 -0.05
C PHE A 32 7.41 -20.50 0.98
N ALA A 33 6.59 -21.02 1.89
CA ALA A 33 7.07 -21.91 2.95
C ALA A 33 7.58 -23.24 2.35
N GLY A 34 6.91 -23.75 1.32
CA GLY A 34 7.34 -24.94 0.58
C GLY A 34 8.70 -24.78 -0.09
N TYR A 35 8.96 -23.62 -0.70
CA TYR A 35 10.27 -23.32 -1.27
C TYR A 35 11.38 -23.29 -0.22
N MET A 36 11.12 -22.70 0.95
CA MET A 36 12.10 -22.63 2.04
C MET A 36 12.37 -24.01 2.66
N ASN A 37 11.33 -24.82 2.85
CA ASN A 37 11.47 -26.19 3.35
C ASN A 37 12.32 -27.05 2.39
N ARG A 38 12.04 -26.97 1.08
CA ARG A 38 12.73 -27.80 0.08
C ARG A 38 14.20 -27.41 -0.15
N TYR A 39 14.49 -26.11 -0.18
CA TYR A 39 15.81 -25.61 -0.63
C TYR A 39 16.74 -25.17 0.49
N VAL A 40 16.22 -24.93 1.70
CA VAL A 40 17.03 -24.40 2.80
C VAL A 40 17.00 -25.34 3.99
N ASP A 41 15.90 -25.38 4.72
CA ASP A 41 15.73 -26.20 5.92
C ASP A 41 14.25 -26.26 6.34
N GLU A 42 13.82 -27.39 6.91
CA GLU A 42 12.45 -27.58 7.38
C GLU A 42 12.07 -26.59 8.50
N ALA A 43 12.98 -26.26 9.41
CA ALA A 43 12.73 -25.30 10.48
C ALA A 43 12.54 -23.88 9.93
N LEU A 44 13.27 -23.53 8.86
CA LEU A 44 13.08 -22.23 8.19
C LEU A 44 11.77 -22.18 7.41
N GLY A 45 11.38 -23.29 6.78
CA GLY A 45 10.06 -23.46 6.17
C GLY A 45 8.93 -23.23 7.17
N PHE A 46 9.01 -23.88 8.33
CA PHE A 46 8.05 -23.72 9.43
C PHE A 46 7.99 -22.27 9.93
N ALA A 47 9.14 -21.66 10.22
CA ALA A 47 9.21 -20.28 10.69
C ALA A 47 8.64 -19.30 9.65
N CYS A 48 8.94 -19.49 8.36
CA CYS A 48 8.42 -18.67 7.27
C CYS A 48 6.89 -18.77 7.16
N GLY A 49 6.34 -19.99 7.22
CA GLY A 49 4.89 -20.22 7.23
C GLY A 49 4.20 -19.51 8.38
N TRP A 50 4.76 -19.59 9.59
CA TRP A 50 4.17 -18.93 10.76
C TRP A 50 4.22 -17.40 10.68
N VAL A 51 5.33 -16.84 10.22
CA VAL A 51 5.46 -15.39 9.99
C VAL A 51 4.47 -14.93 8.90
N TYR A 52 4.31 -15.71 7.84
CA TYR A 52 3.37 -15.44 6.76
C TYR A 52 1.93 -15.45 7.28
N LEU A 53 1.56 -16.45 8.08
CA LEU A 53 0.25 -16.55 8.71
C LEU A 53 -0.02 -15.33 9.61
N MET A 54 0.89 -15.02 10.53
CA MET A 54 0.74 -13.88 11.44
C MET A 54 0.59 -12.56 10.67
N LYS A 55 1.36 -12.38 9.59
CA LYS A 55 1.23 -11.22 8.71
C LYS A 55 -0.22 -11.08 8.20
N TYR A 56 -0.81 -12.11 7.60
CA TYR A 56 -2.17 -12.03 7.05
C TYR A 56 -3.28 -12.09 8.10
N LEU A 57 -2.99 -12.45 9.35
CA LEU A 57 -3.93 -12.28 10.46
C LEU A 57 -4.00 -10.84 10.97
N PHE A 58 -2.85 -10.13 11.02
CA PHE A 58 -2.80 -8.74 11.49
C PHE A 58 -3.15 -7.70 10.42
N LEU A 59 -2.85 -7.98 9.15
CA LEU A 59 -3.07 -7.03 8.05
C LEU A 59 -4.55 -6.62 7.88
N PRO A 60 -5.54 -7.53 7.91
CA PRO A 60 -6.96 -7.17 7.80
C PRO A 60 -7.38 -6.18 8.89
N ALA A 61 -6.95 -6.38 10.14
CA ALA A 61 -7.26 -5.47 11.24
C ALA A 61 -6.72 -4.06 10.97
N ASN A 62 -5.48 -3.96 10.47
CA ASN A 62 -4.90 -2.67 10.08
C ASN A 62 -5.68 -2.00 8.94
N GLN A 63 -6.12 -2.77 7.93
CA GLN A 63 -6.94 -2.26 6.84
C GLN A 63 -8.29 -1.74 7.36
N LEU A 64 -8.99 -2.49 8.22
CA LEU A 64 -10.27 -2.07 8.79
C LEU A 64 -10.16 -0.76 9.57
N VAL A 65 -9.08 -0.58 10.34
CA VAL A 65 -8.80 0.67 11.04
C VAL A 65 -8.57 1.81 10.03
N ALA A 66 -7.76 1.59 9.00
CA ALA A 66 -7.54 2.59 7.95
C ALA A 66 -8.85 2.98 7.24
N GLY A 67 -9.74 2.02 6.96
CA GLY A 67 -11.06 2.27 6.38
C GLY A 67 -11.93 3.12 7.29
N SER A 68 -11.89 2.90 8.61
CA SER A 68 -12.63 3.71 9.57
C SER A 68 -12.15 5.17 9.61
N LEU A 69 -10.85 5.39 9.46
CA LEU A 69 -10.26 6.74 9.38
C LEU A 69 -10.72 7.45 8.10
N VAL A 70 -10.79 6.74 6.98
CA VAL A 70 -11.30 7.27 5.71
C VAL A 70 -12.78 7.64 5.83
N ILE A 71 -13.60 6.82 6.49
CA ILE A 71 -15.02 7.15 6.75
C ILE A 71 -15.15 8.39 7.66
N GLY A 72 -14.17 8.60 8.56
CA GLY A 72 -14.01 9.80 9.37
C GLY A 72 -14.05 11.12 8.58
N PHE A 73 -13.75 11.08 7.27
CA PHE A 73 -13.89 12.22 6.37
C PHE A 73 -15.34 12.70 6.21
N TRP A 74 -16.31 11.79 6.14
CA TRP A 74 -17.73 12.15 6.02
C TRP A 74 -18.43 12.19 7.37
N LEU A 75 -18.14 11.24 8.26
CA LEU A 75 -18.73 11.17 9.59
C LEU A 75 -17.63 11.23 10.67
N PRO A 76 -17.48 12.38 11.35
CA PRO A 76 -16.47 12.52 12.41
C PRO A 76 -16.67 11.52 13.54
N SER A 77 -15.56 11.10 14.18
CA SER A 77 -15.56 10.18 15.31
C SER A 77 -16.35 10.67 16.53
N SER A 78 -16.67 11.96 16.60
CA SER A 78 -17.55 12.54 17.63
C SER A 78 -19.02 12.18 17.46
N LYS A 79 -19.45 11.79 16.25
CA LYS A 79 -20.82 11.37 15.95
C LYS A 79 -20.99 9.85 16.02
N VAL A 80 -20.00 9.10 15.50
CA VAL A 80 -20.05 7.64 15.46
C VAL A 80 -18.69 7.09 15.85
N ASN A 81 -18.68 6.13 16.79
CA ASN A 81 -17.46 5.45 17.20
C ASN A 81 -16.84 4.70 16.00
N PRO A 82 -15.55 4.89 15.68
CA PRO A 82 -14.85 4.17 14.61
C PRO A 82 -15.02 2.64 14.66
N GLY A 83 -15.19 2.07 15.86
CA GLY A 83 -15.44 0.64 16.07
C GLY A 83 -16.71 0.12 15.38
N VAL A 84 -17.73 0.96 15.19
CA VAL A 84 -18.95 0.57 14.47
C VAL A 84 -18.63 0.31 12.99
N TRP A 85 -17.86 1.19 12.36
CA TRP A 85 -17.46 1.04 10.97
C TRP A 85 -16.57 -0.18 10.76
N ILE A 86 -15.65 -0.44 11.70
CA ILE A 86 -14.82 -1.65 11.71
C ILE A 86 -15.70 -2.90 11.75
N ALA A 87 -16.68 -2.95 12.65
CA ALA A 87 -17.58 -4.09 12.78
C ALA A 87 -18.42 -4.32 11.51
N VAL A 88 -18.97 -3.25 10.91
CA VAL A 88 -19.74 -3.33 9.65
C VAL A 88 -18.89 -3.87 8.51
N MET A 89 -17.68 -3.32 8.32
CA MET A 89 -16.75 -3.77 7.29
C MET A 89 -16.34 -5.24 7.49
N LEU A 90 -16.08 -5.65 8.74
CA LEU A 90 -15.76 -7.03 9.09
C LEU A 90 -16.91 -7.98 8.73
N VAL A 91 -18.15 -7.66 9.07
CA VAL A 91 -19.33 -8.48 8.73
C VAL A 91 -19.45 -8.65 7.22
N ILE A 92 -19.25 -7.58 6.44
CA ILE A 92 -19.28 -7.63 4.97
C ILE A 92 -18.19 -8.56 4.44
N ILE A 93 -16.95 -8.41 4.92
CA ILE A 93 -15.82 -9.22 4.47
C ILE A 93 -16.01 -10.69 4.80
N VAL A 94 -16.47 -11.00 6.02
CA VAL A 94 -16.76 -12.38 6.44
C VAL A 94 -17.87 -12.96 5.59
N ALA A 95 -18.95 -12.21 5.33
CA ALA A 95 -20.03 -12.67 4.45
C ALA A 95 -19.53 -12.98 3.04
N ILE A 96 -18.68 -12.12 2.45
CA ILE A 96 -18.10 -12.37 1.12
C ILE A 96 -17.21 -13.62 1.13
N ASN A 97 -16.39 -13.82 2.16
CA ASN A 97 -15.51 -14.99 2.25
C ASN A 97 -16.28 -16.31 2.42
N ILE A 98 -17.51 -16.27 2.96
CA ILE A 98 -18.38 -17.46 3.07
C ILE A 98 -19.05 -17.80 1.72
N LEU A 99 -19.25 -16.82 0.81
CA LEU A 99 -19.98 -17.00 -0.46
C LEU A 99 -19.23 -17.79 -1.56
N GLY A 100 -18.13 -18.47 -1.21
CA GLY A 100 -17.41 -19.38 -2.09
C GLY A 100 -16.42 -18.70 -3.03
N VAL A 101 -15.39 -19.46 -3.41
CA VAL A 101 -14.18 -18.98 -4.12
C VAL A 101 -14.50 -18.32 -5.47
N ARG A 102 -15.52 -18.81 -6.18
CA ARG A 102 -15.88 -18.29 -7.50
C ARG A 102 -16.42 -16.85 -7.43
N PHE A 103 -17.26 -16.56 -6.45
CA PHE A 103 -17.84 -15.23 -6.26
C PHE A 103 -16.80 -14.23 -5.75
N PHE A 104 -15.92 -14.69 -4.86
CA PHE A 104 -14.75 -13.92 -4.43
C PHE A 104 -13.89 -13.48 -5.63
N GLY A 105 -13.58 -14.41 -6.54
CA GLY A 105 -12.75 -14.13 -7.71
C GLY A 105 -13.36 -13.08 -8.65
N GLU A 106 -14.67 -13.15 -8.90
CA GLU A 106 -15.38 -12.16 -9.73
C GLU A 106 -15.40 -10.77 -9.08
N ILE A 107 -15.72 -10.69 -7.78
CA ILE A 107 -15.72 -9.43 -7.04
C ILE A 107 -14.32 -8.81 -7.06
N GLU A 108 -13.29 -9.59 -6.75
CA GLU A 108 -11.92 -9.08 -6.66
C GLU A 108 -11.40 -8.61 -8.02
N PHE A 109 -11.83 -9.24 -9.13
CA PHE A 109 -11.51 -8.78 -10.48
C PHE A 109 -12.06 -7.36 -10.75
N TRP A 110 -13.32 -7.11 -10.41
CA TRP A 110 -13.93 -5.79 -10.58
C TRP A 110 -13.31 -4.76 -9.64
N LEU A 111 -13.12 -5.10 -8.36
CA LEU A 111 -12.47 -4.23 -7.38
C LEU A 111 -11.04 -3.88 -7.81
N SER A 112 -10.28 -4.85 -8.32
CA SER A 112 -8.92 -4.63 -8.83
C SER A 112 -8.90 -3.76 -10.09
N SER A 113 -9.89 -3.89 -10.97
CA SER A 113 -10.00 -3.03 -12.15
C SER A 113 -10.23 -1.57 -11.77
N VAL A 114 -11.12 -1.31 -10.80
CA VAL A 114 -11.35 0.04 -10.25
C VAL A 114 -10.07 0.59 -9.60
N LYS A 115 -9.29 -0.25 -8.91
CA LYS A 115 -8.00 0.16 -8.32
C LYS A 115 -7.04 0.69 -9.38
N VAL A 116 -6.84 -0.08 -10.45
CA VAL A 116 -5.90 0.28 -11.51
C VAL A 116 -6.31 1.59 -12.19
N VAL A 117 -7.59 1.74 -12.54
CA VAL A 117 -8.11 2.96 -13.18
C VAL A 117 -7.93 4.18 -12.27
N THR A 118 -8.26 4.05 -10.98
CA THR A 118 -8.11 5.15 -10.01
C THR A 118 -6.64 5.52 -9.82
N CYS A 119 -5.73 4.54 -9.72
CA CYS A 119 -4.30 4.81 -9.60
C CYS A 119 -3.73 5.54 -10.83
N ILE A 120 -4.11 5.11 -12.04
CA ILE A 120 -3.69 5.79 -13.28
C ILE A 120 -4.24 7.22 -13.29
N GLY A 121 -5.51 7.41 -12.94
CA GLY A 121 -6.14 8.72 -12.85
C GLY A 121 -5.43 9.65 -11.85
N LEU A 122 -5.05 9.14 -10.68
CA LEU A 122 -4.30 9.89 -9.67
C LEU A 122 -2.90 10.29 -10.17
N ILE A 123 -2.18 9.39 -10.85
CA ILE A 123 -0.86 9.70 -11.43
C ILE A 123 -0.98 10.83 -12.45
N ILE A 124 -1.96 10.74 -13.36
CA ILE A 124 -2.19 11.78 -14.38
C ILE A 124 -2.58 13.10 -13.70
N LEU A 125 -3.48 13.07 -12.72
CA LEU A 125 -3.91 14.25 -11.98
C LEU A 125 -2.72 14.93 -11.29
N LEU A 126 -1.90 14.18 -10.55
CA LEU A 126 -0.74 14.75 -9.87
C LEU A 126 0.29 15.32 -10.85
N LEU A 127 0.46 14.70 -12.02
CA LEU A 127 1.32 15.25 -13.07
C LEU A 127 0.79 16.58 -13.59
N VAL A 128 -0.51 16.68 -13.86
CA VAL A 128 -1.18 17.92 -14.30
C VAL A 128 -1.03 19.01 -13.24
N LEU A 129 -1.25 18.68 -11.97
CA LEU A 129 -1.07 19.61 -10.85
C LEU A 129 0.39 20.07 -10.71
N ALA A 130 1.35 19.16 -10.82
CA ALA A 130 2.78 19.51 -10.77
C ALA A 130 3.20 20.44 -11.90
N LEU A 131 2.56 20.34 -13.08
CA LEU A 131 2.80 21.19 -14.24
C LEU A 131 2.02 22.52 -14.20
N GLY A 132 1.13 22.72 -13.22
CA GLY A 132 0.35 23.94 -13.05
C GLY A 132 -1.00 23.95 -13.77
N GLY A 133 -1.51 22.79 -14.19
CA GLY A 133 -2.85 22.65 -14.78
C GLY A 133 -3.99 22.62 -13.77
N GLY A 134 -3.73 22.97 -12.49
CA GLY A 134 -4.77 23.10 -11.47
C GLY A 134 -5.55 24.42 -11.60
N PRO A 135 -6.71 24.55 -10.91
CA PRO A 135 -7.50 25.79 -10.87
C PRO A 135 -6.68 27.04 -10.49
N THR A 136 -5.71 26.87 -9.59
CA THR A 136 -4.80 27.93 -9.14
C THR A 136 -3.80 28.39 -10.22
N HIS A 137 -3.65 27.64 -11.32
CA HIS A 137 -2.66 27.84 -12.39
C HIS A 137 -1.20 27.98 -11.90
N ASP A 138 -0.93 27.56 -10.65
CA ASP A 138 0.39 27.66 -10.05
C ASP A 138 1.21 26.40 -10.34
N ARG A 139 2.41 26.60 -10.89
CA ARG A 139 3.34 25.51 -11.17
C ARG A 139 4.10 25.14 -9.91
N LEU A 140 3.68 24.03 -9.29
CA LEU A 140 4.32 23.47 -8.10
C LEU A 140 5.71 22.90 -8.43
N GLY A 141 5.81 22.02 -9.43
CA GLY A 141 7.07 21.34 -9.79
C GLY A 141 7.83 20.81 -8.57
N PHE A 142 9.12 21.15 -8.47
CA PHE A 142 9.97 20.78 -7.33
C PHE A 142 10.00 21.85 -6.21
N ARG A 143 8.99 22.72 -6.10
CA ARG A 143 8.96 23.78 -5.08
C ARG A 143 9.04 23.21 -3.66
N TYR A 144 8.23 22.21 -3.35
CA TYR A 144 8.21 21.57 -2.03
C TYR A 144 9.47 20.77 -1.70
N TRP A 145 10.22 20.34 -2.73
CA TRP A 145 11.51 19.68 -2.56
C TRP A 145 12.61 20.66 -2.14
N LYS A 146 12.46 21.95 -2.50
CA LYS A 146 13.38 23.02 -2.09
C LYS A 146 12.97 23.61 -0.73
N ASN A 147 11.69 23.97 -0.58
CA ASN A 147 11.13 24.56 0.64
C ASN A 147 9.76 23.93 0.92
N PRO A 148 9.55 23.22 2.04
CA PRO A 148 10.37 23.13 3.26
C PRO A 148 11.61 22.22 3.17
N GLY A 149 11.77 21.45 2.09
CA GLY A 149 12.95 20.62 1.84
C GLY A 149 12.62 19.14 1.70
N ALA A 150 13.36 18.45 0.83
CA ALA A 150 13.15 17.03 0.52
C ALA A 150 13.64 16.06 1.62
N PHE A 151 14.55 16.51 2.50
CA PHE A 151 15.23 15.68 3.50
C PHE A 151 15.16 16.30 4.91
N ASN A 152 14.00 16.17 5.53
CA ASN A 152 13.73 16.70 6.86
C ASN A 152 14.27 15.77 7.97
N TYR A 153 14.62 16.38 9.10
CA TYR A 153 15.02 15.66 10.30
C TYR A 153 13.82 14.94 10.92
N TYR A 154 14.09 13.99 11.83
CA TYR A 154 13.03 13.20 12.44
C TYR A 154 12.31 14.01 13.52
N THR A 155 10.99 14.13 13.37
CA THR A 155 10.10 14.76 14.34
C THR A 155 8.93 13.82 14.62
N ASN A 156 8.62 13.63 15.90
CA ASN A 156 7.48 12.86 16.36
C ASN A 156 6.73 13.66 17.42
N ASP A 157 5.69 14.38 16.98
CA ASP A 157 4.85 15.22 17.84
C ASP A 157 4.19 14.39 18.95
N SER A 158 3.76 13.16 18.66
CA SER A 158 3.12 12.27 19.65
C SER A 158 4.05 11.88 20.80
N ARG A 159 5.37 11.92 20.59
CA ARG A 159 6.37 11.61 21.62
C ARG A 159 7.17 12.84 22.06
N ASN A 160 6.90 14.02 21.50
CA ASN A 160 7.69 15.24 21.65
C ASN A 160 9.20 15.02 21.39
N ILE A 161 9.53 14.18 20.39
CA ILE A 161 10.93 13.87 20.04
C ILE A 161 11.27 14.58 18.74
N THR A 162 12.25 15.48 18.80
CA THR A 162 12.87 16.09 17.62
C THR A 162 14.35 15.79 17.67
N ILE A 163 14.85 15.06 16.67
CA ILE A 163 16.28 14.77 16.54
C ILE A 163 16.77 15.61 15.39
N GLU A 164 17.58 16.62 15.65
CA GLU A 164 18.11 17.52 14.62
C GLU A 164 19.41 16.97 13.99
N GLY A 165 19.87 17.66 12.94
CA GLY A 165 21.16 17.37 12.29
C GLY A 165 21.19 16.14 11.39
N PRO A 166 22.39 15.69 10.98
CA PRO A 166 22.58 14.54 10.08
C PRO A 166 22.02 13.24 10.66
N THR A 167 22.16 13.04 11.97
CA THR A 167 21.62 11.87 12.67
C THR A 167 20.09 11.84 12.59
N GLY A 168 19.42 12.97 12.79
CA GLY A 168 17.97 13.10 12.64
C GLY A 168 17.47 12.75 11.24
N ARG A 169 18.19 13.20 10.21
CA ARG A 169 17.90 12.87 8.81
C ARG A 169 18.05 11.38 8.52
N PHE A 170 19.07 10.73 9.09
CA PHE A 170 19.26 9.29 8.96
C PHE A 170 18.15 8.50 9.67
N VAL A 171 17.77 8.89 10.89
CA VAL A 171 16.65 8.27 11.62
C VAL A 171 15.34 8.44 10.85
N SER A 172 15.10 9.62 10.27
CA SER A 172 13.94 9.88 9.41
C SER A 172 13.93 8.95 8.18
N PHE A 173 15.08 8.79 7.52
CA PHE A 173 15.23 7.86 6.41
C PHE A 173 14.89 6.41 6.81
N VAL A 174 15.44 5.92 7.93
CA VAL A 174 15.19 4.55 8.43
C VAL A 174 13.72 4.37 8.86
N SER A 175 13.12 5.37 9.52
CA SER A 175 11.71 5.33 9.89
C SER A 175 10.81 5.20 8.66
N VAL A 176 11.15 5.90 7.57
CA VAL A 176 10.39 5.82 6.32
C VAL A 176 10.66 4.51 5.57
N LEU A 177 11.82 3.87 5.74
CA LEU A 177 12.06 2.52 5.21
C LEU A 177 11.04 1.53 5.77
N VAL A 178 10.73 1.57 7.07
CA VAL A 178 9.73 0.68 7.70
C VAL A 178 8.34 0.87 7.06
N LEU A 179 7.93 2.13 6.85
CA LEU A 179 6.66 2.45 6.17
C LEU A 179 6.66 2.00 4.70
N ALA A 180 7.79 2.13 4.00
CA ALA A 180 7.95 1.67 2.63
C ALA A 180 7.86 0.14 2.54
N THR A 181 8.49 -0.59 3.47
CA THR A 181 8.39 -2.05 3.58
C THR A 181 6.93 -2.49 3.73
N PHE A 182 6.18 -1.81 4.60
CA PHE A 182 4.76 -2.06 4.77
C PHE A 182 3.97 -1.84 3.46
N ALA A 183 4.24 -0.75 2.74
CA ALA A 183 3.56 -0.44 1.47
C ALA A 183 3.84 -1.45 0.35
N TYR A 184 5.01 -2.08 0.33
CA TYR A 184 5.37 -3.12 -0.65
C TYR A 184 4.91 -4.53 -0.26
N THR A 185 4.44 -4.71 0.97
CA THR A 185 3.94 -5.99 1.47
C THR A 185 2.76 -6.47 0.63
N GLY A 186 2.75 -7.75 0.26
CA GLY A 186 1.76 -8.34 -0.65
C GLY A 186 2.19 -8.32 -2.12
N SER A 187 3.32 -7.70 -2.46
CA SER A 187 3.88 -7.80 -3.81
C SER A 187 4.26 -9.22 -4.19
N GLU A 188 4.62 -10.02 -3.18
CA GLU A 188 4.94 -11.43 -3.22
C GLU A 188 3.73 -12.34 -3.45
N LEU A 189 2.49 -11.86 -3.30
CA LEU A 189 1.28 -12.67 -3.49
C LEU A 189 1.20 -13.32 -4.89
N VAL A 190 1.79 -12.66 -5.89
CA VAL A 190 1.93 -13.20 -7.26
C VAL A 190 2.60 -14.59 -7.24
N GLY A 191 3.52 -14.82 -6.30
CA GLY A 191 4.22 -16.07 -6.10
C GLY A 191 3.35 -17.26 -5.70
N ILE A 192 2.26 -17.04 -4.96
CA ILE A 192 1.34 -18.12 -4.55
C ILE A 192 0.61 -18.69 -5.77
N THR A 193 0.28 -17.83 -6.74
CA THR A 193 -0.44 -18.26 -7.94
C THR A 193 0.44 -18.99 -8.95
N PHE A 194 1.75 -19.07 -8.74
CA PHE A 194 2.68 -19.72 -9.68
C PHE A 194 2.42 -21.21 -9.84
N ALA A 195 1.94 -21.89 -8.79
CA ALA A 195 1.55 -23.29 -8.84
C ALA A 195 0.32 -23.55 -9.73
N GLU A 196 -0.59 -22.58 -9.78
CA GLU A 196 -1.86 -22.66 -10.51
C GLU A 196 -1.73 -22.18 -11.97
N CYS A 197 -0.54 -21.73 -12.39
CA CYS A 197 -0.31 -21.16 -13.71
C CYS A 197 -0.25 -22.21 -14.83
N ALA A 198 -1.05 -22.00 -15.90
CA ALA A 198 -0.85 -22.70 -17.16
C ALA A 198 0.47 -22.24 -17.81
N ARG A 199 1.42 -23.18 -17.99
CA ARG A 199 2.80 -22.95 -18.48
C ARG A 199 3.63 -22.02 -17.58
N PRO A 200 4.07 -22.50 -16.40
CA PRO A 200 4.85 -21.72 -15.42
C PRO A 200 6.08 -21.03 -16.00
N ARG A 201 6.84 -21.71 -16.88
CA ARG A 201 8.07 -21.18 -17.51
C ARG A 201 7.88 -19.92 -18.36
N GLN A 202 6.66 -19.68 -18.87
CA GLN A 202 6.34 -18.47 -19.64
C GLN A 202 5.55 -17.46 -18.82
N ALA A 203 4.63 -17.94 -17.99
CA ALA A 203 3.75 -17.10 -17.18
C ALA A 203 4.49 -16.36 -16.06
N ILE A 204 5.37 -17.06 -15.33
CA ILE A 204 6.08 -16.52 -14.16
C ILE A 204 7.00 -15.35 -14.55
N PRO A 205 7.92 -15.47 -15.56
CA PRO A 205 8.77 -14.35 -15.94
C PRO A 205 7.99 -13.15 -16.49
N LYS A 206 6.82 -13.39 -17.12
CA LYS A 206 5.93 -12.30 -17.55
C LYS A 206 5.32 -11.60 -16.34
N ALA A 207 4.85 -12.34 -15.34
CA ALA A 207 4.27 -11.79 -14.12
C ALA A 207 5.29 -10.94 -13.34
N ILE A 208 6.55 -11.39 -13.22
CA ILE A 208 7.61 -10.64 -12.53
C ILE A 208 7.91 -9.32 -13.22
N ARG A 209 8.00 -9.32 -14.56
CA ARG A 209 8.17 -8.07 -15.34
C ARG A 209 7.01 -7.11 -15.14
N LEU A 210 5.77 -7.61 -15.11
CA LEU A 210 4.60 -6.78 -14.82
C LEU A 210 4.66 -6.20 -13.40
N THR A 211 5.12 -6.97 -12.41
CA THR A 211 5.34 -6.48 -11.06
C THR A 211 6.43 -5.41 -10.99
N PHE A 212 7.50 -5.51 -11.78
CA PHE A 212 8.49 -4.44 -11.90
C PHE A 212 7.89 -3.14 -12.42
N TYR A 213 7.12 -3.19 -13.52
CA TYR A 213 6.41 -2.01 -14.02
C TYR A 213 5.42 -1.47 -13.00
N ARG A 214 4.78 -2.34 -12.21
CA ARG A 214 3.89 -1.94 -11.12
C ARG A 214 4.64 -1.15 -10.06
N ILE A 215 5.82 -1.61 -9.62
CA ILE A 215 6.67 -0.91 -8.64
C ILE A 215 7.11 0.46 -9.20
N LEU A 216 7.61 0.48 -10.43
CA LEU A 216 8.13 1.71 -11.04
C LEU A 216 7.03 2.77 -11.21
N PHE A 217 5.92 2.42 -11.84
CA PHE A 217 4.87 3.40 -12.16
C PHE A 217 3.97 3.71 -10.97
N PHE A 218 3.45 2.70 -10.25
CA PHE A 218 2.46 2.96 -9.21
C PHE A 218 3.08 3.40 -7.88
N TYR A 219 4.30 2.97 -7.56
CA TYR A 219 4.94 3.36 -6.30
C TYR A 219 5.91 4.52 -6.52
N ILE A 220 6.94 4.33 -7.35
CA ILE A 220 8.02 5.33 -7.48
C ILE A 220 7.51 6.61 -8.14
N CYS A 221 6.79 6.52 -9.28
CA CYS A 221 6.24 7.73 -9.92
C CYS A 221 5.17 8.40 -9.06
N SER A 222 4.24 7.65 -8.45
CA SER A 222 3.22 8.26 -7.57
C SER A 222 3.84 8.99 -6.39
N VAL A 223 4.85 8.41 -5.72
CA VAL A 223 5.55 9.06 -4.60
C VAL A 223 6.32 10.31 -5.04
N LEU A 224 6.95 10.26 -6.22
CA LEU A 224 7.63 11.42 -6.80
C LEU A 224 6.65 12.57 -7.05
N LEU A 225 5.55 12.29 -7.75
CA LEU A 225 4.51 13.27 -8.07
C LEU A 225 3.82 13.80 -6.82
N LEU A 226 3.54 12.94 -5.85
CA LEU A 226 2.95 13.31 -4.57
C LEU A 226 3.86 14.25 -3.79
N GLY A 227 5.17 13.95 -3.71
CA GLY A 227 6.15 14.83 -3.06
C GLY A 227 6.32 16.18 -3.76
N MET A 228 5.97 16.29 -5.04
CA MET A 228 5.91 17.57 -5.76
C MET A 228 4.64 18.36 -5.46
N CYS A 229 3.54 17.69 -5.12
CA CYS A 229 2.23 18.32 -4.93
C CYS A 229 1.86 18.61 -3.47
N VAL A 230 2.50 17.93 -2.50
CA VAL A 230 2.18 18.05 -1.08
C VAL A 230 3.41 18.48 -0.29
N PRO A 231 3.34 19.57 0.49
CA PRO A 231 4.42 19.96 1.36
C PRO A 231 4.54 19.01 2.55
N SER A 232 5.77 18.76 3.03
CA SER A 232 6.02 17.83 4.13
C SER A 232 5.58 18.36 5.51
N ASN A 233 5.24 19.65 5.62
CA ASN A 233 4.75 20.31 6.82
C ASN A 233 3.24 20.63 6.77
N ASP A 234 2.48 19.93 5.93
CA ASP A 234 1.03 20.15 5.82
C ASP A 234 0.30 19.68 7.10
N PRO A 235 -0.56 20.53 7.72
CA PRO A 235 -1.26 20.21 8.96
C PRO A 235 -2.33 19.11 8.81
N LEU A 236 -2.72 18.75 7.58
CA LEU A 236 -3.68 17.68 7.31
C LEU A 236 -3.05 16.29 7.24
N LEU A 237 -1.71 16.21 7.26
CA LEU A 237 -0.99 14.94 7.25
C LEU A 237 -1.17 14.17 8.57
N LEU A 238 -1.18 12.84 8.45
CA LEU A 238 -1.30 11.91 9.58
C LEU A 238 -0.12 12.12 10.56
N GLY A 239 -0.43 12.52 11.79
CA GLY A 239 0.56 12.80 12.84
C GLY A 239 1.02 14.26 12.96
N ALA A 240 0.48 15.18 12.15
CA ALA A 240 0.65 16.61 12.38
C ALA A 240 -0.13 17.07 13.62
N SER A 241 0.51 17.85 14.48
CA SER A 241 -0.08 18.44 15.68
C SER A 241 -1.45 19.09 15.39
N GLY A 242 -2.49 18.61 16.10
CA GLY A 242 -3.83 19.19 16.06
C GLY A 242 -4.84 18.59 15.08
N SER A 243 -4.46 17.62 14.22
CA SER A 243 -5.45 17.00 13.30
C SER A 243 -6.27 15.90 14.00
N THR A 244 -7.59 16.07 14.04
CA THR A 244 -8.57 15.05 14.50
C THR A 244 -9.08 14.17 13.36
N ALA A 245 -8.77 14.54 12.11
CA ALA A 245 -9.14 13.82 10.89
C ALA A 245 -7.96 13.87 9.92
N SER A 246 -7.09 12.86 9.98
CA SER A 246 -5.93 12.76 9.12
C SER A 246 -6.34 12.35 7.71
N ALA A 247 -5.93 13.13 6.71
CA ALA A 247 -6.32 12.90 5.33
C ALA A 247 -5.22 12.15 4.56
N SER A 248 -5.62 11.32 3.60
CA SER A 248 -4.68 10.71 2.65
C SER A 248 -3.90 11.81 1.90
N PRO A 249 -2.57 11.69 1.72
CA PRO A 249 -1.79 12.67 0.98
C PRO A 249 -2.33 12.97 -0.43
N PHE A 250 -2.94 11.99 -1.10
CA PHE A 250 -3.58 12.20 -2.40
C PHE A 250 -4.80 13.14 -2.31
N VAL A 251 -5.57 13.03 -1.22
CA VAL A 251 -6.70 13.92 -0.93
C VAL A 251 -6.21 15.31 -0.56
N ILE A 252 -5.11 15.40 0.20
CA ILE A 252 -4.47 16.68 0.54
C ILE A 252 -4.02 17.41 -0.72
N ALA A 253 -3.39 16.72 -1.67
CA ALA A 253 -2.98 17.32 -2.95
C ALA A 253 -4.18 17.94 -3.70
N ILE A 254 -5.33 17.27 -3.70
CA ILE A 254 -6.56 17.72 -4.36
C ILE A 254 -7.16 18.93 -3.64
N LYS A 255 -7.18 18.90 -2.31
CA LYS A 255 -7.66 20.02 -1.49
C LYS A 255 -6.77 21.26 -1.64
N ASN A 256 -5.45 21.08 -1.63
CA ASN A 256 -4.49 22.17 -1.83
C ASN A 256 -4.57 22.74 -3.26
N ALA A 257 -4.98 21.92 -4.24
CA ALA A 257 -5.27 22.37 -5.59
C ALA A 257 -6.65 23.02 -5.77
N HIS A 258 -7.46 23.13 -4.70
CA HIS A 258 -8.82 23.70 -4.72
C HIS A 258 -9.77 23.02 -5.73
N ILE A 259 -9.63 21.71 -5.94
CA ILE A 259 -10.56 20.94 -6.79
C ILE A 259 -11.74 20.47 -5.94
N ASN A 260 -12.93 20.98 -6.23
CA ASN A 260 -14.15 20.63 -5.50
C ASN A 260 -14.70 19.26 -5.94
N GLY A 261 -15.09 18.42 -4.98
CA GLY A 261 -15.82 17.15 -5.22
C GLY A 261 -14.93 15.94 -5.50
N LEU A 262 -13.73 16.14 -6.04
CA LEU A 262 -12.81 15.05 -6.37
C LEU A 262 -12.24 14.37 -5.11
N ASP A 263 -12.14 15.10 -4.01
CA ASP A 263 -11.76 14.58 -2.69
C ASP A 263 -12.74 13.50 -2.19
N HIS A 264 -14.04 13.66 -2.41
CA HIS A 264 -15.05 12.63 -2.09
C HIS A 264 -14.87 11.37 -2.94
N VAL A 265 -14.61 11.52 -4.25
CA VAL A 265 -14.42 10.38 -5.16
C VAL A 265 -13.18 9.58 -4.78
N ILE A 266 -12.07 10.26 -4.49
CA ILE A 266 -10.81 9.60 -4.10
C ILE A 266 -10.93 8.94 -2.72
N ASN A 267 -11.57 9.58 -1.74
CA ASN A 267 -11.82 8.90 -0.46
C ASN A 267 -12.71 7.66 -0.65
N GLY A 268 -13.73 7.74 -1.52
CA GLY A 268 -14.57 6.59 -1.86
C GLY A 268 -13.76 5.45 -2.50
N ALA A 269 -12.87 5.79 -3.44
CA ALA A 269 -11.98 4.81 -4.04
C ALA A 269 -11.02 4.20 -3.01
N ILE A 270 -10.42 4.99 -2.11
CA ILE A 270 -9.56 4.47 -1.03
C ILE A 270 -10.34 3.51 -0.13
N LEU A 271 -11.61 3.80 0.19
CA LEU A 271 -12.44 2.88 0.98
C LEU A 271 -12.63 1.53 0.26
N ILE A 272 -12.89 1.56 -1.04
CA ILE A 272 -12.96 0.35 -1.89
C ILE A 272 -11.62 -0.41 -1.88
N PHE A 273 -10.49 0.31 -1.93
CA PHE A 273 -9.16 -0.29 -1.93
C PHE A 273 -8.91 -1.06 -0.63
N VAL A 274 -9.20 -0.42 0.50
CA VAL A 274 -9.04 -0.97 1.83
C VAL A 274 -9.94 -2.19 2.04
N MET A 275 -11.21 -2.12 1.63
CA MET A 275 -12.15 -3.24 1.72
C MET A 275 -11.69 -4.45 0.90
N SER A 276 -11.25 -4.20 -0.34
CA SER A 276 -10.74 -5.26 -1.21
C SER A 276 -9.43 -5.87 -0.69
N ALA A 277 -8.52 -5.04 -0.16
CA ALA A 277 -7.29 -5.53 0.46
C ALA A 277 -7.58 -6.42 1.68
N ALA A 278 -8.45 -5.96 2.60
CA ALA A 278 -8.84 -6.72 3.78
C ALA A 278 -9.53 -8.06 3.43
N ASN A 279 -10.36 -8.06 2.36
CA ASN A 279 -11.01 -9.25 1.85
C ASN A 279 -10.00 -10.28 1.33
N SER A 280 -9.02 -9.84 0.52
CA SER A 280 -7.94 -10.68 0.03
C SER A 280 -7.03 -11.18 1.16
N ASP A 281 -6.71 -10.33 2.13
CA ASP A 281 -5.86 -10.70 3.27
C ASP A 281 -6.51 -11.81 4.12
N LEU A 282 -7.80 -11.70 4.42
CA LEU A 282 -8.54 -12.72 5.17
C LEU A 282 -8.61 -14.05 4.40
N TYR A 283 -8.84 -13.98 3.09
CA TYR A 283 -8.85 -15.14 2.21
C TYR A 283 -7.50 -15.87 2.25
N ILE A 284 -6.39 -15.13 2.13
CA ILE A 284 -5.03 -15.70 2.18
C ILE A 284 -4.74 -16.30 3.56
N ALA A 285 -5.08 -15.60 4.65
CA ALA A 285 -4.88 -16.10 6.01
C ALA A 285 -5.51 -17.48 6.21
N SER A 286 -6.75 -17.67 5.75
CA SER A 286 -7.45 -18.95 5.88
C SER A 286 -6.78 -20.07 5.07
N ARG A 287 -6.27 -19.77 3.86
CA ARG A 287 -5.54 -20.74 3.04
C ARG A 287 -4.17 -21.10 3.61
N THR A 288 -3.46 -20.14 4.19
CA THR A 288 -2.14 -20.39 4.82
C THR A 288 -2.24 -21.29 6.05
N ILE A 289 -3.40 -21.35 6.73
CA ILE A 289 -3.60 -22.31 7.84
C ILE A 289 -3.80 -23.73 7.32
N TYR A 290 -4.42 -23.89 6.15
CA TYR A 290 -4.82 -25.19 5.62
C TYR A 290 -3.75 -25.86 4.74
N GLY A 291 -2.98 -25.07 3.98
CA GLY A 291 -1.91 -25.54 3.10
C GLY A 291 -0.55 -25.46 3.75
#